data_AF-A0A3C0T1J1-F1
#
_entry.id   AF-A0A3C0T1J1-F1
#
_cell.length_a   1.000
_cell.length_b   1.000
_cell.length_c   1.000
_cell.angle_alpha   90.00
_cell.angle_beta   90.00
_cell.angle_gamma   90.00
#
_symmetry.space_group_name_H-M   'P 1'
#
loop_
_entity.id
_entity.type
_entity.pdbx_description
1 polymer ?
#
loop_
_entity_poly.entity_id
_entity_poly.type
_entity_poly.pdbx_seq_one_letter_code
_entity_poly.pdbx_strand_id
1 'polypeptide(L)'
;MKLFDDDKLNEALTLLESRIRTSDGAPIEIVVCGGSALITTKLVSRTTKDVDILALKDDSGLFDPDPMPAFLIDAAAVVSNTLNLPEDWLNIGPADLFRMGLPKDFESRLIERSFGTHLTVHFIGRLDQIHFKLYASVDRGGYHIEDLLALNPSNNELLMAAKWTQTHDVSEEHTMLLKDMLTQLGWGNVASKL
;
A
#
# COMPACT_ATOMS: atom_id res chain seq x y z
N MET A 1 9.43 19.57 -1.65
CA MET A 1 8.82 18.37 -2.28
C MET A 1 7.31 18.50 -2.19
N LYS A 2 6.59 18.38 -3.31
CA LYS A 2 5.12 18.45 -3.27
C LYS A 2 4.59 17.17 -2.62
N LEU A 3 3.61 17.34 -1.74
CA LEU A 3 2.88 16.25 -1.11
C LEU A 3 1.55 16.07 -1.84
N PHE A 4 1.12 14.83 -2.01
CA PHE A 4 -0.18 14.45 -2.55
C PHE A 4 -1.24 14.56 -1.45
N ASP A 5 -2.25 15.40 -1.70
CA ASP A 5 -3.60 15.27 -1.15
C ASP A 5 -4.46 14.45 -2.14
N ASP A 6 -5.72 14.17 -1.80
CA ASP A 6 -6.60 13.33 -2.65
C ASP A 6 -6.80 13.94 -4.04
N ASP A 7 -6.93 15.27 -4.14
CA ASP A 7 -7.13 15.96 -5.41
C ASP A 7 -5.89 15.84 -6.32
N LYS A 8 -4.68 16.07 -5.78
CA LYS A 8 -3.44 15.91 -6.54
C LYS A 8 -3.15 14.46 -6.91
N LEU A 9 -3.52 13.51 -6.06
CA LEU A 9 -3.38 12.10 -6.37
C LEU A 9 -4.30 11.72 -7.54
N ASN A 10 -5.54 12.18 -7.53
CA ASN A 10 -6.45 12.00 -8.66
C ASN A 10 -5.91 12.69 -9.93
N GLU A 11 -5.40 13.92 -9.84
CA GLU A 11 -4.79 14.63 -10.98
C GLU A 11 -3.60 13.85 -11.57
N ALA A 12 -2.69 13.35 -10.72
CA ALA A 12 -1.53 12.60 -11.16
C ALA A 12 -1.90 11.26 -11.81
N LEU A 13 -2.87 10.52 -11.24
CA LEU A 13 -3.35 9.26 -11.81
C LEU A 13 -4.14 9.47 -13.11
N THR A 14 -4.92 10.54 -13.23
CA THR A 14 -5.57 10.91 -14.51
C THR A 14 -4.54 11.28 -15.57
N LEU A 15 -3.50 12.04 -15.22
CA LEU A 15 -2.44 12.37 -16.16
C LEU A 15 -1.63 11.12 -16.54
N LEU A 16 -1.36 10.22 -15.59
CA LEU A 16 -0.69 8.94 -15.84
C LEU A 16 -1.47 8.11 -16.85
N GLU A 17 -2.79 7.96 -16.67
CA GLU A 17 -3.61 7.29 -17.67
C GLU A 17 -3.47 7.95 -19.04
N SER A 18 -3.60 9.28 -19.10
CA SER A 18 -3.53 9.96 -20.39
C SER A 18 -2.17 9.74 -21.06
N ARG A 19 -1.08 9.66 -20.29
CA ARG A 19 0.24 9.37 -20.83
C ARG A 19 0.32 7.95 -21.38
N ILE A 20 -0.08 6.93 -20.61
CA ILE A 20 -0.13 5.53 -21.04
C ILE A 20 -0.89 5.41 -22.36
N ARG A 21 -2.09 6.01 -22.42
CA ARG A 21 -2.96 5.95 -23.62
C ARG A 21 -2.34 6.66 -24.83
N THR A 22 -1.71 7.81 -24.65
CA THR A 22 -1.13 8.57 -25.78
C THR A 22 0.20 8.04 -26.28
N SER A 23 0.87 7.17 -25.51
CA SER A 23 2.11 6.51 -25.89
C SER A 23 1.88 5.06 -26.37
N ASP A 24 0.64 4.72 -26.74
CA ASP A 24 0.24 3.37 -27.17
C ASP A 24 0.57 2.26 -26.14
N GLY A 25 0.58 2.60 -24.84
CA GLY A 25 0.71 1.63 -23.76
C GLY A 25 -0.55 0.77 -23.62
N ALA A 26 -0.38 -0.47 -23.17
CA ALA A 26 -1.53 -1.35 -22.92
C ALA A 26 -2.31 -0.88 -21.67
N PRO A 27 -3.65 -1.10 -21.62
CA PRO A 27 -4.40 -0.96 -20.38
C PRO A 27 -3.77 -1.78 -19.25
N ILE A 28 -3.70 -1.20 -18.06
CA ILE A 28 -3.05 -1.82 -16.91
C ILE A 28 -3.87 -1.66 -15.65
N GLU A 29 -3.88 -2.70 -14.82
CA GLU A 29 -4.43 -2.64 -13.46
C GLU A 29 -3.30 -2.77 -12.44
N ILE A 30 -3.25 -1.81 -11.52
CA ILE A 30 -2.24 -1.76 -10.45
C ILE A 30 -2.92 -1.87 -9.08
N VAL A 31 -2.32 -2.62 -8.16
CA VAL A 31 -2.72 -2.68 -6.76
C VAL A 31 -1.86 -1.72 -5.96
N VAL A 32 -2.48 -0.77 -5.27
CA VAL A 32 -1.81 0.31 -4.55
C VAL A 32 -2.04 0.20 -3.05
N CYS A 33 -0.96 0.32 -2.28
CA CYS A 33 -0.99 0.32 -0.83
C CYS A 33 -0.39 1.62 -0.24
N GLY A 34 -0.09 1.62 1.05
CA GLY A 34 0.61 2.73 1.68
C GLY A 34 -0.26 3.98 1.85
N GLY A 35 0.41 5.15 1.86
CA GLY A 35 -0.20 6.44 2.17
C GLY A 35 -1.24 6.89 1.13
N SER A 36 -1.00 6.64 -0.15
CA SER A 36 -1.93 6.96 -1.24
C SER A 36 -3.27 6.23 -1.07
N ALA A 37 -3.22 4.93 -0.76
CA ALA A 37 -4.42 4.15 -0.49
C ALA A 37 -5.18 4.63 0.76
N LEU A 38 -4.50 5.07 1.83
CA LEU A 38 -5.16 5.64 3.01
C LEU A 38 -5.91 6.95 2.73
N ILE A 39 -5.34 7.80 1.87
CA ILE A 39 -5.94 9.09 1.48
C ILE A 39 -7.17 8.84 0.62
N THR A 40 -7.04 8.04 -0.43
CA THR A 40 -8.11 7.81 -1.40
C THR A 40 -9.30 7.07 -0.81
N THR A 41 -9.07 6.22 0.19
CA THR A 41 -10.12 5.52 0.94
C THR A 41 -10.68 6.35 2.10
N LYS A 42 -10.20 7.58 2.31
CA LYS A 42 -10.61 8.51 3.38
C LYS A 42 -10.46 7.92 4.79
N LEU A 43 -9.54 6.97 4.95
CA LEU A 43 -9.25 6.32 6.22
C LEU A 43 -8.40 7.21 7.13
N VAL A 44 -7.51 8.02 6.55
CA VAL A 44 -6.65 8.96 7.28
C VAL A 44 -6.59 10.28 6.51
N SER A 45 -6.72 11.40 7.23
CA SER A 45 -6.51 12.74 6.65
C SER A 45 -5.03 13.13 6.80
N ARG A 46 -4.21 12.70 5.85
CA ARG A 46 -2.80 13.08 5.71
C ARG A 46 -2.44 13.28 4.25
N THR A 47 -1.21 13.69 3.98
CA THR A 47 -0.65 13.69 2.63
C THR A 47 0.37 12.56 2.46
N THR A 48 0.58 12.10 1.23
CA THR A 48 1.62 11.13 0.86
C THR A 48 2.65 11.75 -0.08
N LYS A 49 3.78 11.08 -0.28
CA LYS A 49 4.87 11.54 -1.16
C LYS A 49 4.85 10.82 -2.50
N ASP A 50 4.22 9.65 -2.52
CA ASP A 50 4.35 8.61 -3.52
C ASP A 50 3.09 7.71 -3.54
N VAL A 51 3.05 6.87 -4.56
CA VAL A 51 2.10 5.82 -4.84
C VAL A 51 2.88 4.51 -4.90
N ASP A 52 2.66 3.67 -3.90
CA ASP A 52 3.35 2.38 -3.78
C ASP A 52 2.53 1.28 -4.46
N ILE A 53 3.06 0.72 -5.54
CA ILE A 53 2.50 -0.44 -6.25
C ILE A 53 2.94 -1.71 -5.53
N LEU A 54 1.95 -2.44 -5.01
CA LEU A 54 2.15 -3.74 -4.37
C LEU A 54 2.18 -4.89 -5.38
N ALA A 55 1.28 -4.84 -6.37
CA ALA A 55 1.10 -5.90 -7.35
C ALA A 55 0.49 -5.33 -8.63
N LEU A 56 0.59 -6.08 -9.71
CA LEU A 56 -0.23 -5.89 -10.90
C LEU A 56 -1.40 -6.87 -10.85
N LYS A 57 -2.47 -6.57 -11.58
CA LYS A 57 -3.68 -7.39 -11.61
C LYS A 57 -4.19 -7.62 -13.04
N ASP A 58 -4.72 -8.80 -13.29
CA ASP A 58 -5.54 -9.12 -14.46
C ASP A 58 -6.71 -10.05 -14.07
N ASP A 59 -7.33 -10.71 -15.06
CA ASP A 59 -8.42 -11.67 -14.87
C ASP A 59 -7.97 -12.99 -14.21
N SER A 60 -6.67 -13.29 -14.25
CA SER A 60 -6.08 -14.49 -13.64
C SER A 60 -5.68 -14.29 -12.18
N GLY A 61 -5.55 -13.04 -11.73
CA GLY A 61 -5.32 -12.66 -10.35
C GLY A 61 -4.20 -11.62 -10.20
N LEU A 62 -3.47 -11.70 -9.08
CA LEU A 62 -2.38 -10.78 -8.74
C LEU A 62 -1.03 -11.35 -9.14
N PHE A 63 -0.14 -10.50 -9.64
CA PHE A 63 1.22 -10.88 -10.04
C PHE A 63 2.27 -9.85 -9.59
N ASP A 64 3.51 -10.34 -9.51
CA ASP A 64 4.67 -9.56 -9.09
C ASP A 64 4.83 -8.33 -10.00
N PRO A 65 4.95 -7.12 -9.44
CA PRO A 65 5.07 -5.90 -10.24
C PRO A 65 6.49 -5.66 -10.77
N ASP A 66 7.44 -6.54 -10.46
CA ASP A 66 8.84 -6.47 -10.90
C ASP A 66 9.12 -7.49 -12.03
N PRO A 67 9.57 -7.06 -13.22
CA PRO A 67 9.86 -5.68 -13.60
C PRO A 67 8.61 -4.85 -13.88
N MET A 68 8.65 -3.57 -13.48
CA MET A 68 7.60 -2.61 -13.83
C MET A 68 7.59 -2.39 -15.35
N PRO A 69 6.42 -2.42 -16.02
CA PRO A 69 6.37 -2.26 -17.48
C PRO A 69 7.01 -0.96 -17.95
N ALA A 70 7.83 -1.03 -19.01
CA ALA A 70 8.59 0.12 -19.51
C ALA A 70 7.69 1.32 -19.85
N PHE A 71 6.53 1.07 -20.48
CA PHE A 71 5.57 2.13 -20.80
C PHE A 71 5.02 2.84 -19.56
N LEU A 72 4.92 2.14 -18.41
CA LEU A 72 4.47 2.71 -17.15
C LEU A 72 5.56 3.57 -16.53
N ILE A 73 6.83 3.12 -16.59
CA ILE A 73 8.00 3.89 -16.16
C ILE A 73 8.08 5.21 -16.94
N ASP A 74 8.01 5.15 -18.27
CA ASP A 74 8.10 6.32 -19.14
C ASP A 74 6.94 7.31 -18.88
N ALA A 75 5.72 6.79 -18.75
CA ALA A 75 4.55 7.60 -18.43
C ALA A 75 4.69 8.29 -17.05
N ALA A 76 5.16 7.55 -16.04
CA ALA A 76 5.38 8.08 -14.70
C ALA A 76 6.45 9.17 -14.68
N ALA A 77 7.54 9.03 -15.45
CA ALA A 77 8.58 10.04 -15.58
C ALA A 77 8.04 11.35 -16.20
N VAL A 78 7.17 11.26 -17.21
CA VAL A 78 6.53 12.44 -17.80
C VAL A 78 5.58 13.12 -16.81
N VAL A 79 4.79 12.36 -16.06
CA VAL A 79 3.91 12.90 -15.00
C VAL A 79 4.72 13.60 -13.93
N SER A 80 5.82 12.98 -13.49
CA SER A 80 6.73 13.54 -12.49
C SER A 80 7.24 14.92 -12.89
N ASN A 81 7.76 15.03 -14.12
CA ASN A 81 8.22 16.30 -14.69
C ASN A 81 7.08 17.33 -14.84
N THR A 82 5.90 16.90 -15.28
CA THR A 82 4.75 17.79 -15.52
C THR A 82 4.23 18.41 -14.23
N LEU A 83 4.15 17.62 -13.16
CA LEU A 83 3.56 18.03 -11.88
C LEU A 83 4.62 18.45 -10.84
N ASN A 84 5.91 18.32 -11.16
CA ASN A 84 7.04 18.55 -10.27
C ASN A 84 6.98 17.66 -9.01
N LEU A 85 6.84 16.35 -9.24
CA LEU A 85 6.81 15.30 -8.22
C LEU A 85 8.20 14.67 -8.07
N PRO A 86 8.45 13.87 -7.01
CA PRO A 86 9.63 13.01 -6.95
C PRO A 86 9.75 12.09 -8.18
N GLU A 87 10.96 11.67 -8.53
CA GLU A 87 11.17 10.70 -9.64
C GLU A 87 10.53 9.34 -9.32
N ASP A 88 10.57 8.95 -8.05
CA ASP A 88 10.04 7.72 -7.47
C ASP A 88 8.60 7.87 -6.93
N TRP A 89 7.86 8.89 -7.37
CA TRP A 89 6.47 9.10 -6.94
C TRP A 89 5.55 7.92 -7.26
N LEU A 90 5.92 7.07 -8.23
CA LEU A 90 5.28 5.79 -8.51
C LEU A 90 6.37 4.71 -8.44
N ASN A 91 6.28 3.81 -7.47
CA ASN A 91 7.34 2.84 -7.19
C ASN A 91 6.78 1.46 -6.82
N ILE A 92 7.64 0.44 -6.87
CA ILE A 92 7.34 -0.96 -6.50
C ILE A 92 8.02 -1.36 -5.19
N GLY A 93 8.30 -0.38 -4.31
CA GLY A 93 8.95 -0.60 -3.00
C GLY A 93 8.35 -1.72 -2.15
N PRO A 94 7.02 -1.94 -2.13
CA PRO A 94 6.42 -3.04 -1.37
C PRO A 94 6.34 -4.37 -2.14
N ALA A 95 6.99 -4.53 -3.30
CA ALA A 95 6.97 -5.79 -4.07
C ALA A 95 7.44 -7.01 -3.25
N ASP A 96 8.41 -6.82 -2.35
CA ASP A 96 8.84 -7.91 -1.46
C ASP A 96 7.72 -8.37 -0.50
N LEU A 97 6.82 -7.47 -0.11
CA LEU A 97 5.67 -7.82 0.71
C LEU A 97 4.67 -8.69 -0.06
N PHE A 98 4.53 -8.47 -1.36
CA PHE A 98 3.77 -9.36 -2.24
C PHE A 98 4.40 -10.76 -2.29
N ARG A 99 5.73 -10.84 -2.47
CA ARG A 99 6.49 -12.10 -2.56
C ARG A 99 6.45 -12.91 -1.27
N MET A 100 6.42 -12.25 -0.11
CA MET A 100 6.34 -12.90 1.19
C MET A 100 4.94 -13.47 1.50
N GLY A 101 3.89 -12.98 0.82
CA GLY A 101 2.54 -13.52 0.88
C GLY A 101 1.54 -12.57 1.54
N LEU A 102 0.41 -12.37 0.86
CA LEU A 102 -0.61 -11.40 1.28
C LEU A 102 -1.56 -11.96 2.36
N PRO A 103 -2.24 -11.07 3.12
CA PRO A 103 -3.28 -11.47 4.05
C PRO A 103 -4.36 -12.35 3.39
N LYS A 104 -4.96 -13.25 4.16
CA LYS A 104 -6.03 -14.12 3.64
C LYS A 104 -7.18 -13.30 3.05
N ASP A 105 -7.70 -13.74 1.90
CA ASP A 105 -8.81 -13.11 1.17
C ASP A 105 -8.53 -11.65 0.73
N PHE A 106 -7.25 -11.25 0.62
CA PHE A 106 -6.81 -9.90 0.27
C PHE A 106 -7.49 -9.34 -0.99
N GLU A 107 -7.53 -10.11 -2.07
CA GLU A 107 -8.06 -9.64 -3.36
C GLU A 107 -9.56 -9.26 -3.28
N SER A 108 -10.33 -9.96 -2.44
CA SER A 108 -11.76 -9.68 -2.24
C SER A 108 -12.05 -8.33 -1.56
N ARG A 109 -11.02 -7.68 -1.00
CA ARG A 109 -11.14 -6.41 -0.28
C ARG A 109 -10.55 -5.23 -1.05
N LEU A 110 -10.13 -5.45 -2.29
CA LEU A 110 -9.65 -4.38 -3.16
C LEU A 110 -10.78 -3.40 -3.50
N ILE A 111 -10.44 -2.11 -3.51
CA ILE A 111 -11.35 -1.02 -3.84
C ILE A 111 -10.91 -0.47 -5.20
N GLU A 112 -11.67 -0.82 -6.23
CA GLU A 112 -11.39 -0.42 -7.60
C GLU A 112 -11.72 1.07 -7.84
N ARG A 113 -10.84 1.74 -8.60
CA ARG A 113 -11.08 3.05 -9.20
C ARG A 113 -10.49 3.08 -10.61
N SER A 114 -11.34 3.25 -11.60
CA SER A 114 -10.92 3.45 -12.99
C SER A 114 -10.56 4.90 -13.25
N PHE A 115 -9.43 5.11 -13.92
CA PHE A 115 -9.00 6.38 -14.47
C PHE A 115 -9.00 6.21 -15.99
N GLY A 116 -9.98 6.78 -16.68
CA GLY A 116 -10.09 6.64 -18.14
C GLY A 116 -10.23 5.18 -18.59
N THR A 117 -9.54 4.80 -19.68
CA THR A 117 -9.64 3.46 -20.28
C THR A 117 -8.37 2.63 -20.19
N HIS A 118 -7.25 3.22 -19.76
CA HIS A 118 -5.94 2.55 -19.74
C HIS A 118 -5.34 2.35 -18.34
N LEU A 119 -5.98 2.86 -17.29
CA LEU A 119 -5.50 2.69 -15.93
C LEU A 119 -6.65 2.36 -14.98
N THR A 120 -6.57 1.20 -14.34
CA THR A 120 -7.40 0.85 -13.20
C THR A 120 -6.51 0.75 -11.97
N VAL A 121 -6.90 1.39 -10.87
CA VAL A 121 -6.18 1.33 -9.60
C VAL A 121 -7.04 0.60 -8.57
N HIS A 122 -6.48 -0.45 -7.97
CA HIS A 122 -7.08 -1.23 -6.91
C HIS A 122 -6.42 -0.85 -5.59
N PHE A 123 -7.11 -0.07 -4.76
CA PHE A 123 -6.60 0.31 -3.45
C PHE A 123 -6.85 -0.80 -2.43
N ILE A 124 -5.87 -1.11 -1.59
CA ILE A 124 -6.06 -2.13 -0.55
C ILE A 124 -7.08 -1.69 0.50
N GLY A 125 -7.82 -2.67 1.03
CA GLY A 125 -8.84 -2.43 2.06
C GLY A 125 -8.25 -2.02 3.42
N ARG A 126 -9.10 -1.48 4.30
CA ARG A 126 -8.70 -1.04 5.65
C ARG A 126 -8.02 -2.16 6.46
N LEU A 127 -8.52 -3.38 6.36
CA LEU A 127 -7.94 -4.52 7.08
C LEU A 127 -6.50 -4.81 6.62
N ASP A 128 -6.26 -4.74 5.32
CA ASP A 128 -4.94 -4.99 4.74
C ASP A 128 -3.96 -3.86 5.08
N GLN A 129 -4.45 -2.61 5.17
CA GLN A 129 -3.68 -1.50 5.71
C GLN A 129 -3.24 -1.77 7.15
N ILE A 130 -4.11 -2.34 8.01
CA ILE A 130 -3.74 -2.71 9.38
C ILE A 130 -2.62 -3.75 9.40
N HIS A 131 -2.68 -4.76 8.53
CA HIS A 131 -1.64 -5.78 8.41
C HIS A 131 -0.29 -5.13 8.05
N PHE A 132 -0.28 -4.31 7.00
CA PHE A 132 0.94 -3.71 6.49
C PHE A 132 1.52 -2.67 7.45
N LYS A 133 0.66 -1.88 8.11
CA LYS A 133 1.11 -0.89 9.11
C LYS A 133 1.61 -1.56 10.37
N LEU A 134 1.02 -2.66 10.83
CA LEU A 134 1.57 -3.41 11.96
C LEU A 134 2.95 -3.99 11.62
N TYR A 135 3.09 -4.63 10.46
CA TYR A 135 4.38 -5.14 9.98
C TYR A 135 5.45 -4.05 9.93
N ALA A 136 5.15 -2.92 9.30
CA ALA A 136 6.09 -1.80 9.21
C ALA A 136 6.37 -1.13 10.56
N SER A 137 5.41 -1.16 11.50
CA SER A 137 5.58 -0.58 12.84
C SER A 137 6.59 -1.35 13.69
N VAL A 138 6.61 -2.69 13.60
CA VAL A 138 7.58 -3.52 14.34
C VAL A 138 9.02 -3.23 13.88
N ASP A 139 9.23 -3.03 12.58
CA ASP A 139 10.56 -2.80 12.00
C ASP A 139 11.02 -1.33 12.12
N ARG A 140 10.12 -0.37 11.81
CA ARG A 140 10.50 1.04 11.58
C ARG A 140 9.86 2.04 12.53
N GLY A 141 8.77 1.67 13.19
CA GLY A 141 8.00 2.55 14.06
C GLY A 141 7.53 3.85 13.39
N GLY A 142 7.50 4.93 14.17
CA GLY A 142 7.20 6.29 13.68
C GLY A 142 5.80 6.45 13.08
N TYR A 143 5.70 7.06 11.91
CA TYR A 143 4.41 7.35 11.26
C TYR A 143 3.58 6.09 10.93
N HIS A 144 4.22 4.90 10.86
CA HIS A 144 3.49 3.65 10.70
C HIS A 144 2.60 3.34 11.91
N ILE A 145 3.07 3.68 13.12
CA ILE A 145 2.30 3.54 14.36
C ILE A 145 1.14 4.54 14.37
N GLU A 146 1.39 5.78 13.96
CA GLU A 146 0.35 6.82 13.87
C GLU A 146 -0.78 6.41 12.91
N ASP A 147 -0.42 5.91 11.71
CA ASP A 147 -1.39 5.39 10.74
C ASP A 147 -2.14 4.16 11.30
N LEU A 148 -1.44 3.25 11.98
CA LEU A 148 -2.05 2.07 12.60
C LEU A 148 -3.07 2.47 13.67
N LEU A 149 -2.75 3.44 14.52
CA LEU A 149 -3.66 3.98 15.52
C LEU A 149 -4.86 4.69 14.87
N ALA A 150 -4.63 5.46 13.81
CA ALA A 150 -5.69 6.15 13.07
C ALA A 150 -6.66 5.18 12.38
N LEU A 151 -6.20 4.01 11.96
CA LEU A 151 -7.04 2.93 11.43
C LEU A 151 -7.98 2.33 12.49
N ASN A 152 -7.75 2.63 13.78
CA ASN A 152 -8.54 2.20 14.93
C ASN A 152 -8.89 0.70 14.85
N PRO A 153 -7.88 -0.20 14.84
CA PRO A 153 -8.12 -1.62 14.66
C PRO A 153 -8.78 -2.23 15.89
N SER A 154 -9.67 -3.20 15.67
CA SER A 154 -10.16 -4.03 16.76
C SER A 154 -9.09 -5.02 17.22
N ASN A 155 -9.25 -5.55 18.44
CA ASN A 155 -8.36 -6.59 18.98
C ASN A 155 -8.28 -7.84 18.07
N ASN A 156 -9.36 -8.17 17.36
CA ASN A 156 -9.37 -9.31 16.45
C ASN A 156 -8.57 -9.02 15.17
N GLU A 157 -8.73 -7.82 14.61
CA GLU A 157 -7.98 -7.40 13.43
C GLU A 157 -6.47 -7.30 13.73
N LEU A 158 -6.10 -6.76 14.90
CA LEU A 158 -4.70 -6.75 15.35
C LEU A 158 -4.15 -8.16 15.54
N LEU A 159 -4.94 -9.08 16.09
CA LEU A 159 -4.49 -10.47 16.25
C LEU A 159 -4.29 -11.15 14.89
N MET A 160 -5.15 -10.89 13.91
CA MET A 160 -4.97 -11.36 12.54
C MET A 160 -3.69 -10.80 11.92
N ALA A 161 -3.50 -9.49 12.02
CA ALA A 161 -2.30 -8.80 11.53
C ALA A 161 -1.03 -9.34 12.18
N ALA A 162 -1.01 -9.49 13.51
CA ALA A 162 0.13 -10.00 14.25
C ALA A 162 0.49 -11.44 13.88
N LYS A 163 -0.50 -12.31 13.69
CA LYS A 163 -0.25 -13.67 13.22
C LYS A 163 0.30 -13.69 11.80
N TRP A 164 -0.15 -12.77 10.95
CA TRP A 164 0.38 -12.63 9.60
C TRP A 164 1.82 -12.10 9.59
N THR A 165 2.19 -11.13 10.45
CA THR A 165 3.59 -10.68 10.54
C THR A 165 4.53 -11.82 10.97
N GLN A 166 4.07 -12.68 11.88
CA GLN A 166 4.81 -13.88 12.31
C GLN A 166 5.01 -14.92 11.20
N THR A 167 4.24 -14.89 10.10
CA THR A 167 4.53 -15.77 8.94
C THR A 167 5.66 -15.23 8.07
N HIS A 168 5.99 -13.94 8.20
CA HIS A 168 7.03 -13.27 7.44
C HIS A 168 8.37 -13.33 8.18
N ASP A 169 8.31 -13.24 9.51
CA ASP A 169 9.45 -13.40 10.40
C ASP A 169 9.06 -14.33 11.56
N VAL A 170 9.53 -15.58 11.47
CA VAL A 170 9.23 -16.65 12.43
C VAL A 170 10.16 -16.63 13.67
N SER A 171 11.02 -15.63 13.79
CA SER A 171 11.99 -15.53 14.88
C SER A 171 11.34 -15.24 16.24
N GLU A 172 11.97 -15.74 17.31
CA GLU A 172 11.56 -15.42 18.67
C GLU A 172 11.76 -13.93 18.95
N GLU A 173 12.82 -13.34 18.42
CA GLU A 173 13.15 -11.93 18.49
C GLU A 173 12.02 -11.06 17.93
N HIS A 174 11.52 -11.37 16.73
CA HIS A 174 10.37 -10.67 16.14
C HIS A 174 9.13 -10.77 17.03
N THR A 175 8.84 -11.97 17.53
CA THR A 175 7.68 -12.20 18.40
C THR A 175 7.79 -11.40 19.70
N MET A 176 8.98 -11.30 20.28
CA MET A 176 9.22 -10.47 21.48
C MET A 176 9.01 -8.98 21.20
N LEU A 177 9.57 -8.46 20.11
CA LEU A 177 9.42 -7.06 19.71
C LEU A 177 7.95 -6.71 19.42
N LEU A 178 7.25 -7.57 18.71
CA LEU A 178 5.81 -7.42 18.43
C LEU A 178 5.00 -7.38 19.73
N LYS A 179 5.25 -8.29 20.67
CA LYS A 179 4.55 -8.32 21.97
C LYS A 179 4.81 -7.08 22.81
N ASP A 180 6.06 -6.62 22.87
CA ASP A 180 6.44 -5.41 23.60
C ASP A 180 5.76 -4.18 23.00
N MET A 181 5.83 -4.00 21.68
CA MET A 181 5.17 -2.90 20.97
C MET A 181 3.66 -2.90 21.21
N LEU A 182 2.98 -4.04 21.03
CA LEU A 182 1.55 -4.16 21.29
C LEU A 182 1.20 -3.79 22.74
N THR A 183 2.01 -4.20 23.71
CA THR A 183 1.80 -3.89 25.13
C THR A 183 1.96 -2.40 25.41
N GLN A 184 3.01 -1.77 24.87
CA GLN A 184 3.27 -0.33 25.03
C GLN A 184 2.17 0.53 24.39
N LEU A 185 1.58 0.07 23.28
CA LEU A 185 0.47 0.74 22.60
C LEU A 185 -0.90 0.46 23.24
N GLY A 186 -0.96 -0.28 24.35
CA GLY A 186 -2.19 -0.55 25.09
C GLY A 186 -2.98 -1.79 24.63
N TRP A 187 -2.41 -2.61 23.75
CA TRP A 187 -2.98 -3.85 23.23
C TRP A 187 -2.39 -5.11 23.90
N GLY A 188 -2.09 -5.04 25.20
CA GLY A 188 -1.53 -6.16 25.96
C GLY A 188 -2.39 -7.44 25.93
N ASN A 189 -3.71 -7.30 25.76
CA ASN A 189 -4.65 -8.41 25.58
C ASN A 189 -4.52 -9.12 24.22
N VAL A 190 -3.99 -8.46 23.20
CA VAL A 190 -3.60 -9.07 21.92
C VAL A 190 -2.24 -9.72 22.07
N ALA A 191 -1.28 -9.01 22.68
CA ALA A 191 0.08 -9.52 22.93
C ALA A 191 0.09 -10.85 23.70
N SER A 192 -0.82 -11.01 24.68
CA SER A 192 -0.93 -12.24 25.49
C SER A 192 -1.46 -13.46 24.72
N LYS A 193 -1.93 -13.29 23.47
CA LYS A 193 -2.49 -14.35 22.61
C LYS A 193 -1.55 -14.78 21.48
N LEU A 194 -0.40 -14.12 21.37
CA LEU A 194 0.72 -14.47 20.49
C LEU A 194 1.69 -15.38 21.25
#